data_AF-A0A0R3RDJ4-F1
#
_entry.id   AF-A0A0R3RDJ4-F1
#
_cell.length_a   1.000
_cell.length_b   1.000
_cell.length_c   1.000
_cell.angle_alpha   90.00
_cell.angle_beta   90.00
_cell.angle_gamma   90.00
#
_symmetry.space_group_name_H-M   'P 1'
#
loop_
_entity.id
_entity.type
_entity.pdbx_description
1 polymer ?
#
loop_
_entity_poly.entity_id
_entity_poly.type
_entity_poly.pdbx_seq_one_letter_code
_entity_poly.pdbx_strand_id
1 'polypeptide(L)'
;SIYEQNRTRDSLIDVAAFICQYFTRRESLICYSLAKQFREELLYVVEKLILQPDALCSMFLNDCSNSGMDTSIWNITLPPKWPDPKYPTYPAMRENNLRVLHITDLHLDPEYAPGSEANCSSELCCHAQSESNGNFCINSAAK
;
A
#
# COMPACT_ATOMS: atom_id res chain seq x y z
N SER A 1 -26.82 12.08 -7.95
CA SER A 1 -26.44 10.67 -7.66
C SER A 1 -26.63 10.38 -6.17
N ILE A 2 -26.94 9.14 -5.75
CA ILE A 2 -27.14 8.76 -4.32
C ILE A 2 -25.89 9.06 -3.45
N TYR A 3 -24.73 9.23 -4.10
CA TYR A 3 -23.42 9.47 -3.49
C TYR A 3 -22.95 10.94 -3.44
N GLU A 4 -23.79 11.89 -3.90
CA GLU A 4 -23.48 13.33 -3.80
C GLU A 4 -23.84 13.92 -2.42
N GLN A 5 -24.49 13.13 -1.56
CA GLN A 5 -24.81 13.55 -0.20
C GLN A 5 -23.63 13.24 0.73
N ASN A 6 -23.10 14.28 1.39
CA ASN A 6 -21.98 14.16 2.35
C ASN A 6 -22.19 13.05 3.39
N ARG A 7 -23.44 12.84 3.81
CA ARG A 7 -23.82 11.84 4.82
C ARG A 7 -23.49 10.40 4.40
N THR A 8 -23.64 10.05 3.12
CA THR A 8 -23.32 8.71 2.59
C THR A 8 -21.81 8.49 2.51
N ARG A 9 -21.05 9.55 2.20
CA ARG A 9 -19.57 9.51 2.13
C ARG A 9 -18.92 9.32 3.50
N ASP A 10 -19.53 9.88 4.55
CA ASP A 10 -19.03 9.73 5.92
C ASP A 10 -19.33 8.34 6.49
N SER A 11 -20.51 7.76 6.20
CA SER A 11 -20.83 6.39 6.60
C SER A 11 -19.91 5.34 5.98
N LEU A 12 -19.33 5.60 4.80
CA LEU A 12 -18.37 4.70 4.17
C LEU A 12 -17.02 4.66 4.90
N ILE A 13 -16.62 5.76 5.56
CA ILE A 13 -15.43 5.78 6.43
C ILE A 13 -15.66 4.89 7.64
N ASP A 14 -16.84 4.97 8.25
CA ASP A 14 -17.19 4.15 9.42
C ASP A 14 -17.21 2.66 9.07
N VAL A 15 -17.76 2.32 7.90
CA VAL A 15 -17.73 0.94 7.38
C VAL A 15 -16.31 0.49 7.09
N ALA A 16 -15.48 1.31 6.44
CA ALA A 16 -14.09 1.00 6.16
C ALA A 16 -13.28 0.81 7.45
N ALA A 17 -13.49 1.67 8.45
CA ALA A 17 -12.86 1.57 9.76
C ALA A 17 -13.32 0.30 10.51
N PHE A 18 -14.60 -0.06 10.43
CA PHE A 18 -15.13 -1.30 11.01
C PHE A 18 -14.51 -2.54 10.35
N ILE A 19 -14.46 -2.59 9.02
CA ILE A 19 -13.81 -3.66 8.26
C ILE A 19 -12.34 -3.76 8.66
N CYS A 20 -11.63 -2.63 8.69
CA CYS A 20 -10.23 -2.58 9.13
C CYS A 20 -10.06 -3.17 10.53
N GLN A 21 -10.85 -2.74 11.52
CA GLN A 21 -10.76 -3.27 12.89
C GLN A 21 -11.05 -4.77 12.96
N TYR A 22 -12.07 -5.23 12.23
CA TYR A 22 -12.47 -6.64 12.21
C TYR A 22 -11.36 -7.54 11.68
N PHE A 23 -10.73 -7.18 10.56
CA PHE A 23 -9.72 -8.01 9.90
C PHE A 23 -8.32 -7.85 10.50
N THR A 24 -7.96 -6.65 10.96
CA THR A 24 -6.60 -6.35 11.45
C THR A 24 -6.45 -6.47 12.96
N ARG A 25 -7.57 -6.47 13.71
CA ARG A 25 -7.60 -6.43 15.19
C ARG A 25 -6.78 -5.27 15.79
N ARG A 26 -6.71 -4.13 15.09
CA ARG A 26 -6.00 -2.92 15.51
C ARG A 26 -6.90 -1.93 16.25
N GLU A 27 -6.28 -0.94 16.86
CA GLU A 27 -7.01 0.13 17.55
C GLU A 27 -7.90 0.92 16.58
N SER A 28 -9.04 1.37 17.10
CA SER A 28 -10.03 2.09 16.32
C SER A 28 -9.50 3.40 15.73
N LEU A 29 -8.59 4.07 16.44
CA LEU A 29 -8.01 5.35 16.02
C LEU A 29 -7.18 5.22 14.74
N ILE A 30 -6.37 4.17 14.61
CA ILE A 30 -5.54 3.94 13.42
C ILE A 30 -6.40 3.66 12.20
N CYS A 31 -7.34 2.71 12.33
CA CYS A 31 -8.27 2.37 11.25
C CYS A 31 -9.13 3.57 10.81
N TYR A 32 -9.60 4.38 11.76
CA TYR A 32 -10.35 5.59 11.44
C TYR A 32 -9.48 6.65 10.76
N SER A 33 -8.25 6.85 11.24
CA SER A 33 -7.31 7.82 10.67
C SER A 33 -6.95 7.45 9.23
N LEU A 34 -6.67 6.17 8.96
CA LEU A 34 -6.42 5.66 7.61
C LEU A 34 -7.64 5.82 6.70
N ALA A 35 -8.82 5.38 7.15
CA ALA A 35 -10.05 5.50 6.36
C ALA A 35 -10.40 6.97 6.06
N LYS A 36 -10.13 7.88 6.99
CA LYS A 36 -10.32 9.32 6.81
C LYS A 36 -9.28 9.92 5.85
N GLN A 37 -8.01 9.52 5.97
CA GLN A 37 -6.92 10.04 5.15
C GLN A 37 -7.08 9.65 3.68
N PHE A 38 -7.47 8.40 3.40
CA PHE A 38 -7.65 7.88 2.03
C PHE A 38 -9.10 7.92 1.56
N ARG A 39 -9.95 8.73 2.20
CA ARG A 39 -11.39 8.75 1.95
C ARG A 39 -11.71 8.93 0.47
N GLU A 40 -11.15 9.95 -0.17
CA GLU A 40 -11.53 10.30 -1.54
C GLU A 40 -11.04 9.26 -2.55
N GLU A 41 -9.85 8.70 -2.34
CA GLU A 41 -9.29 7.61 -3.14
C GLU A 41 -10.12 6.34 -3.01
N LEU A 42 -10.50 5.98 -1.77
CA LEU A 42 -11.33 4.81 -1.50
C LEU A 42 -12.71 4.96 -2.16
N LEU A 43 -13.34 6.12 -2.02
CA LEU A 43 -14.62 6.42 -2.67
C LEU A 43 -14.50 6.33 -4.20
N TYR A 44 -13.45 6.91 -4.77
CA TYR A 44 -13.20 6.88 -6.20
C TYR A 44 -13.04 5.45 -6.72
N VAL A 45 -12.19 4.63 -6.08
CA VAL A 45 -11.94 3.25 -6.50
C VAL A 45 -13.20 2.40 -6.38
N VAL A 46 -13.94 2.52 -5.27
CA VAL A 46 -15.19 1.78 -5.06
C VAL A 46 -16.23 2.17 -6.13
N GLU A 47 -16.36 3.45 -6.45
CA GLU A 47 -17.26 3.94 -7.51
C GLU A 47 -16.88 3.39 -8.89
N LYS A 48 -15.58 3.39 -9.22
CA LYS A 48 -15.10 3.04 -10.56
C LYS A 48 -14.89 1.56 -10.81
N LEU A 49 -14.69 0.75 -9.77
CA LEU A 49 -14.40 -0.69 -9.93
C LEU A 49 -15.50 -1.60 -9.40
N ILE A 50 -16.14 -1.26 -8.28
CA ILE A 50 -17.10 -2.15 -7.62
C ILE A 50 -18.53 -1.76 -7.97
N LEU A 51 -18.84 -0.47 -7.93
CA LEU A 51 -20.21 0.04 -8.06
C LEU A 51 -20.62 0.34 -9.51
N GLN A 52 -19.78 0.03 -10.49
CA GLN A 52 -20.20 0.08 -11.89
C GLN A 52 -21.37 -0.91 -12.09
N PRO A 53 -22.46 -0.51 -12.77
CA PRO A 53 -23.67 -1.33 -12.86
C PRO A 53 -23.43 -2.74 -13.42
N ASP A 54 -22.51 -2.84 -14.36
CA ASP A 54 -22.09 -4.07 -15.03
C ASP A 54 -21.28 -4.97 -14.08
N ALA A 55 -20.30 -4.41 -13.35
CA ALA A 55 -19.52 -5.11 -12.31
C ALA A 55 -20.42 -5.63 -11.17
N LEU A 56 -21.33 -4.78 -10.64
CA LEU A 56 -22.31 -5.20 -9.64
C LEU A 56 -23.23 -6.29 -10.17
N CYS A 57 -23.75 -6.15 -11.39
CA CYS A 57 -24.67 -7.15 -11.93
C CYS A 57 -23.95 -8.50 -12.11
N SER A 58 -22.70 -8.49 -12.59
CA SER A 58 -21.89 -9.71 -12.76
C SER A 58 -21.60 -10.45 -11.44
N MET A 59 -21.60 -9.75 -10.30
CA MET A 59 -21.36 -10.36 -8.99
C MET A 59 -22.55 -11.21 -8.50
N PHE A 60 -23.77 -10.88 -8.93
CA PHE A 60 -25.00 -11.53 -8.45
C PHE A 60 -25.74 -12.34 -9.54
N LEU A 61 -25.55 -11.99 -10.81
CA LEU A 61 -26.25 -12.59 -11.95
C LEU A 61 -25.27 -13.01 -13.05
N ASN A 62 -25.37 -14.27 -13.48
CA ASN A 62 -24.51 -14.82 -14.54
C ASN A 62 -24.83 -14.24 -15.92
N ASP A 63 -26.05 -13.73 -16.13
CA ASP A 63 -26.52 -13.17 -17.41
C ASP A 63 -25.96 -11.77 -17.70
N CYS A 64 -25.23 -11.18 -16.75
CA CYS A 64 -24.60 -9.86 -16.84
C CYS A 64 -23.09 -9.90 -17.09
N SER A 65 -22.54 -11.07 -17.46
CA SER A 65 -21.10 -11.35 -17.57
C SER A 65 -20.40 -10.71 -18.80
N ASN A 66 -20.53 -9.41 -19.00
CA ASN A 66 -19.75 -8.67 -20.01
C ASN A 66 -18.69 -7.73 -19.42
N SER A 67 -18.59 -7.66 -18.10
CA SER A 67 -17.66 -6.77 -17.39
C SER A 67 -17.09 -7.45 -16.16
N GLY A 68 -16.28 -8.49 -16.38
CA GLY A 68 -15.31 -8.84 -15.35
C GLY A 68 -14.50 -7.59 -15.06
N MET A 69 -14.33 -7.24 -13.77
CA MET A 69 -13.24 -6.35 -13.37
C MET A 69 -12.01 -6.71 -14.20
N ASP A 70 -11.33 -5.71 -14.75
CA ASP A 70 -10.13 -5.89 -15.58
C ASP A 70 -8.92 -6.35 -14.74
N THR A 71 -9.11 -7.44 -14.00
CA THR A 71 -8.07 -8.33 -13.49
C THR A 71 -7.81 -9.44 -14.51
N SER A 72 -8.26 -9.24 -15.75
CA SER A 72 -8.15 -10.19 -16.84
C SER A 72 -6.68 -10.56 -17.07
N ILE A 73 -6.44 -11.82 -17.43
CA ILE A 73 -5.11 -12.28 -17.81
C ILE A 73 -4.69 -11.49 -19.03
N TRP A 74 -3.75 -10.56 -18.85
CA TRP A 74 -3.23 -9.72 -19.93
C TRP A 74 -1.90 -10.28 -20.43
N ASN A 75 -1.72 -10.22 -21.75
CA ASN A 75 -0.49 -10.68 -22.41
C ASN A 75 0.28 -9.48 -22.94
N ILE A 76 1.59 -9.47 -22.70
CA ILE A 76 2.50 -8.51 -23.32
C ILE A 76 2.95 -9.07 -24.66
N THR A 77 2.63 -8.36 -25.74
CA THR A 77 3.22 -8.68 -27.04
C THR A 77 4.63 -8.13 -27.08
N LEU A 78 5.62 -9.02 -27.02
CA LEU A 78 7.00 -8.65 -27.21
C LEU A 78 7.27 -8.38 -28.71
N PRO A 79 8.13 -7.41 -29.04
CA PRO A 79 8.58 -7.23 -30.41
C PRO A 79 9.25 -8.52 -30.92
N PRO A 80 9.27 -8.76 -32.24
CA PRO A 80 9.92 -9.93 -32.80
C PRO A 80 11.38 -10.00 -32.35
N LYS A 81 11.83 -11.21 -32.00
CA LYS A 81 13.21 -11.45 -31.58
C LYS A 81 14.15 -10.99 -32.70
N TRP A 82 15.13 -10.16 -32.34
CA TRP A 82 16.18 -9.76 -33.28
C TRP A 82 16.90 -11.01 -33.80
N PRO A 83 17.07 -11.21 -35.12
CA PRO A 83 17.68 -12.40 -35.69
C PRO A 83 19.09 -12.70 -35.15
N ASP A 84 19.88 -11.66 -34.85
CA ASP A 84 21.22 -11.79 -34.28
C ASP A 84 21.37 -10.87 -33.05
N PRO A 85 20.98 -11.33 -31.85
CA PRO A 85 21.16 -10.54 -30.64
C PRO A 85 22.65 -10.41 -30.34
N LYS A 86 23.21 -9.22 -30.58
CA LYS A 86 24.56 -8.88 -30.11
C LYS A 86 24.48 -8.52 -28.63
N TYR A 87 24.86 -9.45 -27.78
CA TYR A 87 25.02 -9.16 -26.36
C TYR A 87 26.32 -8.39 -26.15
N PRO A 88 26.31 -7.32 -25.33
CA PRO A 88 27.56 -6.68 -24.93
C PRO A 88 28.44 -7.69 -24.20
N THR A 89 29.64 -7.93 -24.69
CA THR A 89 30.68 -8.65 -23.96
C THR A 89 31.31 -7.70 -22.96
N TYR A 90 31.09 -7.96 -21.67
CA TYR A 90 31.73 -7.19 -20.62
C TYR A 90 33.14 -7.77 -20.36
N PRO A 91 34.19 -6.94 -20.34
CA PRO A 91 35.52 -7.43 -19.97
C PRO A 91 35.48 -7.95 -18.52
N ALA A 92 36.15 -9.08 -18.26
CA ALA A 92 36.22 -9.71 -16.95
C ALA A 92 36.79 -8.78 -15.87
N MET A 93 37.61 -7.81 -16.28
CA MET A 93 38.12 -6.72 -15.46
C MET A 93 38.04 -5.42 -16.27
N ARG A 94 37.35 -4.41 -15.75
CA ARG A 94 37.47 -3.04 -16.25
C ARG A 94 38.73 -2.44 -15.62
N GLU A 95 39.56 -1.75 -16.40
CA GLU A 95 40.76 -1.05 -15.88
C GLU A 95 40.40 -0.07 -14.75
N ASN A 96 39.21 0.53 -14.82
CA ASN A 96 38.63 1.37 -13.78
C ASN A 96 37.26 0.81 -13.37
N ASN A 97 37.15 0.38 -12.11
CA ASN A 97 35.87 -0.05 -11.55
C ASN A 97 34.89 1.13 -11.49
N LEU A 98 33.66 0.94 -11.97
CA LEU A 98 32.57 1.86 -11.69
C LEU A 98 32.15 1.68 -10.23
N ARG A 99 32.20 2.76 -9.47
CA ARG A 99 31.60 2.81 -8.14
C ARG A 99 30.19 3.39 -8.28
N VAL A 100 29.19 2.57 -8.00
CA VAL A 100 27.79 2.99 -7.98
C VAL A 100 27.31 2.97 -6.54
N LEU A 101 26.84 4.12 -6.05
CA LEU A 101 26.13 4.22 -4.79
C LEU A 101 24.63 4.04 -5.06
N HIS A 102 24.02 3.05 -4.42
CA HIS A 102 22.58 2.82 -4.47
C HIS A 102 22.07 2.79 -3.03
N ILE A 103 21.33 3.84 -2.66
CA ILE A 103 20.66 3.95 -1.37
C ILE A 103 19.16 3.90 -1.67
N THR A 104 18.44 3.06 -0.93
CA THR A 104 16.99 2.91 -1.00
C THR A 104 16.45 2.81 0.43
N ASP A 105 15.14 3.02 0.60
CA ASP A 105 14.43 2.76 1.86
C ASP A 105 14.94 3.58 3.08
N LEU A 106 15.33 4.84 2.86
CA LEU A 106 15.87 5.70 3.94
C LEU A 106 14.87 5.96 5.09
N HIS A 107 13.56 5.93 4.81
CA HIS A 107 12.45 6.10 5.77
C HIS A 107 12.79 7.01 6.97
N LEU A 108 12.98 8.31 6.69
CA LEU A 108 13.26 9.30 7.72
C LEU A 108 12.02 9.50 8.61
N ASP A 109 12.20 9.29 9.91
CA ASP A 109 11.17 9.45 10.92
C ASP A 109 11.44 10.71 11.77
N PRO A 110 10.70 11.81 11.56
CA PRO A 110 10.86 13.05 12.33
C PRO A 110 10.50 12.91 13.80
N GLU A 111 9.74 11.86 14.17
CA GLU A 111 9.24 11.63 15.52
C GLU A 111 10.11 10.62 16.30
N TYR A 112 11.19 10.12 15.68
CA TYR A 112 12.16 9.24 16.34
C TYR A 112 12.73 9.88 17.60
N ALA A 113 12.54 9.20 18.73
CA ALA A 113 13.00 9.62 20.04
C ALA A 113 13.98 8.59 20.61
N PRO A 114 15.27 8.94 20.78
CA PRO A 114 16.22 8.05 21.44
C PRO A 114 15.76 7.70 22.86
N GLY A 115 15.87 6.42 23.23
CA GLY A 115 15.50 5.94 24.56
C GLY A 115 14.01 5.70 24.79
N SER A 116 13.14 5.85 23.78
CA SER A 116 11.75 5.39 23.87
C SER A 116 11.64 3.88 23.67
N GLU A 117 10.47 3.29 23.95
CA GLU A 117 10.24 1.85 23.84
C GLU A 117 10.33 1.38 22.38
N ALA A 118 11.08 0.30 22.18
CA ALA A 118 11.30 -0.35 20.89
C ALA A 118 10.27 -1.45 20.60
N ASN A 119 9.64 -2.00 21.64
CA ASN A 119 8.67 -3.09 21.52
C ASN A 119 7.29 -2.65 22.05
N CYS A 120 6.69 -1.70 21.35
CA CYS A 120 5.36 -1.17 21.63
C CYS A 120 4.25 -1.96 20.88
N SER A 121 2.98 -1.72 21.21
CA SER A 121 1.83 -2.35 20.54
C SER A 121 1.41 -1.67 19.23
N SER A 122 1.96 -0.49 18.94
CA SER A 122 1.70 0.31 17.75
C SER A 122 2.44 -0.24 16.51
N GLU A 123 2.04 0.21 15.32
CA GLU A 123 2.66 -0.19 14.05
C GLU A 123 4.08 0.37 13.86
N LEU A 124 4.36 1.53 14.48
CA LEU A 124 5.68 2.15 14.51
C LEU A 124 6.01 2.52 15.95
N CYS A 125 7.17 2.07 16.43
CA CYS A 125 7.70 2.36 17.76
C CYS A 125 8.84 3.39 17.67
N CYS A 126 9.59 3.56 18.77
CA CYS A 126 10.64 4.56 18.87
C CYS A 126 10.15 6.02 18.87
N HIS A 127 8.91 6.27 19.29
CA HIS A 127 8.36 7.61 19.51
C HIS A 127 8.19 7.89 21.01
N ALA A 128 8.17 9.17 21.39
CA ALA A 128 8.15 9.63 22.78
C ALA A 128 6.96 9.14 23.65
N GLN A 129 5.90 8.58 23.05
CA GLN A 129 4.64 8.23 23.73
C GLN A 129 4.53 6.78 24.22
N SER A 130 5.63 6.04 24.29
CA SER A 130 5.58 4.60 24.56
C SER A 130 5.93 4.24 26.01
N GLU A 131 4.97 3.65 26.73
CA GLU A 131 5.17 3.17 28.11
C GLU A 131 6.24 2.07 28.16
N SER A 132 7.26 2.27 28.99
CA SER A 132 8.49 1.47 28.99
C SER A 132 8.32 0.14 29.72
N ASN A 133 8.61 -0.98 29.05
CA ASN A 133 8.73 -2.30 29.68
C ASN A 133 9.91 -3.13 29.13
N GLY A 134 11.04 -2.48 28.79
CA GLY A 134 12.35 -3.10 28.93
C GLY A 134 13.23 -3.18 27.68
N ASN A 135 12.80 -2.67 26.53
CA ASN A 135 13.66 -2.55 25.33
C ASN A 135 13.65 -1.11 24.79
N PHE A 136 14.81 -0.46 24.77
CA PHE A 136 14.91 0.94 24.39
C PHE A 136 15.53 1.13 22.99
N CYS A 137 15.05 2.14 22.26
CA CYS A 137 15.65 2.57 21.00
C CYS A 137 16.93 3.36 21.29
N ILE A 138 18.05 2.66 21.47
CA ILE A 138 19.37 3.26 21.71
C ILE A 138 20.27 3.02 20.50
N ASN A 139 20.37 4.02 19.61
CA ASN A 139 21.23 4.04 18.42
C ASN A 139 21.22 2.73 17.60
N SER A 140 20.09 2.04 17.58
CA SER A 140 19.87 0.93 16.66
C SER A 140 19.61 1.56 15.30
N ALA A 141 20.68 1.83 14.55
CA ALA A 141 20.60 1.74 13.11
C ALA A 141 19.92 0.39 12.81
N ALA A 142 18.80 0.45 12.10
CA ALA A 142 18.01 -0.71 11.70
C ALA A 142 18.96 -1.83 11.24
N LYS A 143 18.81 -3.00 11.85
CA LYS A 143 19.59 -4.18 11.46
C LYS A 143 19.06 -4.76 10.17
#